data_AF-X0ZVM9-F1
#
_entry.id   AF-X0ZVM9-F1
#
_cell.length_a   1.000
_cell.length_b   1.000
_cell.length_c   1.000
_cell.angle_alpha   90.00
_cell.angle_beta   90.00
_cell.angle_gamma   90.00
#
_symmetry.space_group_name_H-M   'P 1'
#
loop_
_entity.id
_entity.type
_entity.pdbx_description
1 polymer ?
#
loop_
_entity_poly.entity_id
_entity_poly.type
_entity_poly.pdbx_seq_one_letter_code
_entity_poly.pdbx_strand_id
1 'polypeptide(L)'
;KMVIYTDEMATSTTAATVLTAMTGSPYAPLLSGRLIQVKLGASGDAATALIENVTVKLSNAKWGIPLYVTLEGAGIRTAPAFAIPKGVQNCDLPVVIGSNITLEVMNQTGDTPVTPRYQVIGVFQG
;
A
#
# COMPACT_ATOMS: atom_id res chain seq x y z
N LYS A 1 9.05 -3.82 -27.04
CA LYS A 1 7.77 -4.51 -26.73
C LYS A 1 7.26 -3.91 -25.45
N MET A 2 6.05 -3.37 -25.42
CA MET A 2 5.48 -2.83 -24.19
C MET A 2 5.22 -3.98 -23.21
N VAL A 3 5.82 -3.92 -22.02
CA VAL A 3 5.68 -4.96 -20.99
C VAL A 3 4.99 -4.35 -19.79
N ILE A 4 3.85 -4.93 -19.41
CA ILE A 4 3.20 -4.65 -18.14
C ILE A 4 3.65 -5.72 -17.16
N TYR A 5 4.19 -5.29 -16.01
CA TYR A 5 4.64 -6.19 -14.95
C TYR A 5 4.17 -5.69 -13.59
N THR A 6 4.15 -6.59 -12.62
CA THR A 6 3.83 -6.27 -11.22
C THR A 6 5.03 -6.59 -10.35
N ASP A 7 5.26 -5.78 -9.32
CA ASP A 7 6.28 -6.07 -8.31
C ASP A 7 5.80 -5.71 -6.90
N GLU A 8 6.32 -6.44 -5.91
CA GLU A 8 6.08 -6.13 -4.51
C GLU A 8 6.95 -4.94 -4.09
N MET A 9 6.30 -3.83 -3.73
CA MET A 9 7.00 -2.60 -3.39
C MET A 9 7.37 -2.54 -1.92
N ALA A 10 6.47 -2.97 -1.04
CA ALA A 10 6.68 -2.93 0.41
C ALA A 10 5.68 -3.81 1.17
N THR A 11 6.08 -4.20 2.38
CA THR A 11 5.21 -4.87 3.36
C THR A 11 5.25 -4.13 4.69
N SER A 12 4.23 -4.30 5.53
CA SER A 12 4.22 -3.75 6.88
C SER A 12 3.38 -4.57 7.83
N THR A 13 3.81 -4.66 9.08
CA THR A 13 3.05 -5.24 10.19
C THR A 13 2.63 -4.21 11.24
N THR A 14 2.76 -2.92 10.90
CA THR A 14 2.62 -1.83 11.88
C THR A 14 1.16 -1.48 12.17
N ALA A 15 0.89 -1.25 13.45
CA ALA A 15 -0.33 -0.66 13.98
C ALA A 15 -0.23 0.87 14.13
N ALA A 16 0.73 1.53 13.46
CA ALA A 16 0.93 2.96 13.60
C ALA A 16 -0.30 3.76 13.13
N THR A 17 -0.71 4.75 13.90
CA THR A 17 -1.76 5.74 13.56
C THR A 17 -1.20 7.00 12.90
N VAL A 18 0.12 7.08 12.78
CA VAL A 18 0.86 8.11 12.04
C VAL A 18 1.62 7.47 10.89
N LEU A 19 1.86 8.23 9.82
CA LEU A 19 2.61 7.76 8.66
C LEU A 19 3.99 7.24 9.08
N THR A 20 4.20 5.95 8.85
CA THR A 20 5.42 5.23 9.23
C THR A 20 5.96 4.47 8.04
N ALA A 21 7.27 4.49 7.86
CA ALA A 21 7.93 3.80 6.74
C ALA A 21 7.62 2.29 6.73
N MET A 22 7.33 1.75 5.55
CA MET A 22 7.12 0.32 5.35
C MET A 22 8.43 -0.44 5.14
N THR A 23 8.45 -1.75 5.41
CA THR A 23 9.58 -2.62 5.08
C THR A 23 9.71 -2.75 3.57
N GLY A 24 10.93 -2.60 3.03
CA GLY A 24 11.18 -2.53 1.59
C GLY A 24 11.14 -1.11 1.00
N SER A 25 10.70 -0.12 1.79
CA SER A 25 10.82 1.30 1.44
C SER A 25 12.22 1.85 1.75
N PRO A 26 12.82 2.67 0.88
CA PRO A 26 12.28 3.13 -0.40
C PRO A 26 12.50 2.08 -1.51
N TYR A 27 11.46 1.82 -2.30
CA TYR A 27 11.48 0.83 -3.39
C TYR A 27 12.22 1.37 -4.62
N ALA A 28 13.09 0.55 -5.20
CA ALA A 28 13.84 0.87 -6.42
C ALA A 28 13.16 0.22 -7.65
N PRO A 29 12.66 1.01 -8.61
CA PRO A 29 12.03 0.47 -9.81
C PRO A 29 12.97 -0.38 -10.67
N LEU A 30 12.47 -1.50 -11.18
CA LEU A 30 13.23 -2.42 -12.03
C LEU A 30 13.40 -1.92 -13.47
N LEU A 31 12.40 -1.19 -13.99
CA LEU A 31 12.39 -0.62 -15.34
C LEU A 31 11.93 0.84 -15.28
N SER A 32 12.48 1.66 -16.18
CA SER A 32 11.99 3.02 -16.44
C SER A 32 10.73 2.95 -17.30
N GLY A 33 9.71 3.73 -16.95
CA GLY A 33 8.40 3.68 -17.57
C GLY A 33 7.37 4.44 -16.76
N ARG A 34 6.22 3.82 -16.50
CA ARG A 34 5.10 4.39 -15.75
C ARG A 34 4.60 3.45 -14.67
N LEU A 35 4.24 3.98 -13.52
CA LEU A 35 3.40 3.31 -12.53
C LEU A 35 1.95 3.61 -12.92
N ILE A 36 1.21 2.57 -13.28
CA ILE A 36 -0.15 2.69 -13.82
C ILE A 36 -1.23 2.33 -12.80
N GLN A 37 -0.88 1.57 -11.77
CA GLN A 37 -1.78 1.18 -10.71
C GLN A 37 -1.00 0.76 -9.47
N VAL A 38 -1.57 0.99 -8.30
CA VAL A 38 -1.08 0.46 -7.02
C VAL A 38 -2.20 -0.34 -6.37
N LYS A 39 -1.84 -1.49 -5.81
CA LYS A 39 -2.75 -2.36 -5.07
C LYS A 39 -2.28 -2.50 -3.63
N LEU A 40 -3.20 -2.30 -2.69
CA LEU A 40 -3.01 -2.51 -1.27
C LEU A 40 -3.77 -3.77 -0.85
N GLY A 41 -3.05 -4.73 -0.31
CA GLY A 41 -3.61 -5.89 0.37
C GLY A 41 -3.50 -5.72 1.88
N ALA A 42 -4.56 -6.12 2.57
CA ALA A 42 -4.56 -6.27 4.02
C ALA A 42 -4.97 -7.70 4.38
N SER A 43 -4.34 -8.26 5.40
CA SER A 43 -4.71 -9.54 6.00
C SER A 43 -4.52 -9.48 7.51
N GLY A 44 -5.46 -10.05 8.27
CA GLY A 44 -5.34 -10.21 9.71
C GLY A 44 -4.62 -11.51 10.06
N ASP A 45 -3.68 -11.46 11.00
CA ASP A 45 -3.03 -12.65 11.56
C ASP A 45 -3.87 -13.32 12.66
N ALA A 46 -4.89 -12.63 13.17
CA ALA A 46 -5.81 -13.13 14.18
C ALA A 46 -7.25 -12.77 13.82
N ALA A 47 -8.23 -13.56 14.28
CA ALA A 47 -9.66 -13.25 14.13
C ALA A 47 -10.06 -11.93 14.82
N THR A 48 -9.21 -11.42 15.72
CA THR A 48 -9.35 -10.13 16.41
C THR A 48 -8.61 -8.98 15.73
N ALA A 49 -7.93 -9.23 14.59
CA ALA A 49 -7.23 -8.19 13.86
C ALA A 49 -8.23 -7.18 13.28
N LEU A 50 -8.41 -6.06 13.97
CA LEU A 50 -9.27 -4.97 13.53
C LEU A 50 -8.52 -4.12 12.53
N ILE A 51 -8.94 -4.22 11.27
CA ILE A 51 -8.50 -3.35 10.17
C ILE A 51 -9.73 -2.50 9.82
N GLU A 52 -9.75 -1.24 10.25
CA GLU A 52 -10.87 -0.33 9.96
C GLU A 52 -10.62 0.39 8.64
N ASN A 53 -9.57 1.21 8.60
CA ASN A 53 -9.13 1.90 7.40
C ASN A 53 -7.61 2.02 7.42
N VAL A 54 -7.00 1.79 6.25
CA VAL A 54 -5.55 1.87 6.06
C VAL A 54 -5.28 2.77 4.89
N THR A 55 -4.32 3.67 5.08
CA THR A 55 -3.83 4.55 4.03
C THR A 55 -2.33 4.32 3.85
N VAL A 56 -1.93 4.05 2.62
CA VAL A 56 -0.52 4.07 2.22
C VAL A 56 -0.27 5.27 1.35
N LYS A 57 0.75 6.05 1.72
CA LYS A 57 1.27 7.18 0.96
C LYS A 57 2.53 6.74 0.23
N LEU A 58 2.53 6.92 -1.08
CA LEU A 58 3.69 6.74 -1.93
C LEU A 58 4.20 8.12 -2.36
N SER A 59 5.51 8.32 -2.33
CA SER A 59 6.14 9.56 -2.77
C SER A 59 7.40 9.30 -3.58
N ASN A 60 7.63 10.15 -4.58
CA ASN A 60 8.82 10.14 -5.41
C ASN A 60 9.12 11.60 -5.79
N ALA A 61 10.40 11.99 -5.78
CA ALA A 61 10.81 13.36 -6.08
C ALA A 61 10.34 13.84 -7.47
N LYS A 62 10.12 12.91 -8.42
CA LYS A 62 9.69 13.25 -9.78
C LYS A 62 8.18 13.48 -9.95
N TRP A 63 7.35 13.13 -8.97
CA TRP A 63 5.91 13.22 -9.12
C TRP A 63 5.34 14.59 -8.76
N GLY A 64 6.05 15.36 -7.92
CA GLY A 64 5.58 16.64 -7.39
C GLY A 64 4.38 16.54 -6.43
N ILE A 65 3.67 15.42 -6.43
CA ILE A 65 2.54 15.10 -5.55
C ILE A 65 2.65 13.66 -5.02
N PRO A 66 2.21 13.40 -3.77
CA PRO A 66 2.10 12.04 -3.26
C PRO A 66 0.91 11.30 -3.88
N LEU A 67 1.05 9.99 -4.02
CA LEU A 67 -0.02 9.07 -4.37
C LEU A 67 -0.54 8.40 -3.09
N TYR A 68 -1.85 8.33 -2.93
CA TYR A 68 -2.47 7.61 -1.82
C TYR A 68 -3.22 6.40 -2.34
N VAL A 69 -3.05 5.25 -1.68
CA VAL A 69 -3.90 4.08 -1.85
C VAL A 69 -4.53 3.76 -0.51
N THR A 70 -5.84 3.63 -0.48
CA THR A 70 -6.60 3.32 0.72
C THR A 70 -7.30 1.97 0.57
N LEU A 71 -7.54 1.36 1.72
CA LEU A 71 -8.32 0.15 1.86
C LEU A 71 -9.21 0.31 3.08
N GLU A 72 -10.48 0.02 2.89
CA GLU A 72 -11.44 -0.10 3.98
C GLU A 72 -11.53 -1.57 4.33
N GLY A 73 -11.33 -1.88 5.62
CA GLY A 73 -11.45 -3.24 6.09
C GLY A 73 -12.90 -3.70 6.18
N ALA A 74 -13.07 -5.01 6.40
CA ALA A 74 -14.36 -5.64 6.47
C ALA A 74 -14.57 -6.23 7.86
N GLY A 75 -15.58 -5.73 8.57
CA GLY A 75 -15.96 -6.21 9.89
C GLY A 75 -16.48 -5.09 10.79
N ILE A 76 -17.76 -5.15 11.14
CA ILE A 76 -18.24 -4.50 12.36
C ILE A 76 -17.60 -5.26 13.53
N ARG A 77 -17.25 -4.53 14.59
CA ARG A 77 -16.56 -4.93 15.85
C ARG A 77 -16.96 -6.28 16.49
N THR A 78 -17.97 -7.01 15.99
CA THR A 78 -18.57 -8.21 16.60
C THR A 78 -19.16 -9.26 15.62
N ALA A 79 -19.00 -9.14 14.29
CA ALA A 79 -19.67 -10.02 13.31
C ALA A 79 -18.70 -10.64 12.28
N PRO A 80 -19.03 -11.79 11.64
CA PRO A 80 -18.13 -12.51 10.74
C PRO A 80 -17.50 -11.60 9.69
N ALA A 81 -16.16 -11.61 9.62
CA ALA A 81 -15.40 -10.77 8.70
C ALA A 81 -15.61 -11.24 7.25
N PHE A 82 -16.27 -10.42 6.44
CA PHE A 82 -16.19 -10.59 4.99
C PHE A 82 -14.73 -10.47 4.55
N ALA A 83 -14.39 -11.07 3.40
CA ALA A 83 -13.04 -10.92 2.86
C ALA A 83 -12.72 -9.43 2.67
N ILE A 84 -11.60 -8.98 3.23
CA ILE A 84 -11.15 -7.61 3.09
C ILE A 84 -10.87 -7.33 1.60
N PRO A 85 -11.53 -6.32 0.99
CA PRO A 85 -11.30 -6.01 -0.42
C PRO A 85 -9.88 -5.52 -0.64
N LYS A 86 -9.34 -5.67 -1.85
CA LYS A 86 -8.06 -5.04 -2.20
C LYS A 86 -8.29 -3.54 -2.46
N GLY A 87 -7.47 -2.69 -1.86
CA GLY A 87 -7.40 -1.28 -2.20
C GLY A 87 -6.75 -1.14 -3.57
N VAL A 88 -7.38 -0.44 -4.50
CA VAL A 88 -6.87 -0.27 -5.85
C VAL A 88 -6.89 1.20 -6.21
N GLN A 89 -5.73 1.76 -6.48
CA GLN A 89 -5.58 3.13 -6.95
C GLN A 89 -4.98 3.12 -8.35
N ASN A 90 -5.73 3.61 -9.32
CA ASN A 90 -5.21 3.87 -10.65
C ASN A 90 -4.41 5.18 -10.62
N CYS A 91 -3.28 5.20 -11.32
CA CYS A 91 -2.42 6.36 -11.44
C CYS A 91 -1.72 6.36 -12.80
N ASP A 92 -1.09 7.47 -13.16
CA ASP A 92 -0.18 7.51 -14.30
C ASP A 92 1.00 8.39 -13.94
N LEU A 93 1.98 7.78 -13.27
CA LEU A 93 3.13 8.50 -12.70
C LEU A 93 4.43 8.02 -13.35
N PRO A 94 5.34 8.93 -13.72
CA PRO A 94 6.61 8.55 -14.34
C PRO A 94 7.49 7.82 -13.32
N VAL A 95 8.14 6.76 -13.78
CA VAL A 95 9.06 5.95 -12.97
C VAL A 95 10.38 5.82 -13.72
N VAL A 96 11.50 6.00 -13.02
CA VAL A 96 12.83 5.90 -13.61
C VAL A 96 13.71 5.09 -12.67
N ILE A 97 14.52 4.19 -13.23
CA ILE A 97 15.54 3.46 -12.47
C ILE A 97 16.42 4.46 -11.71
N GLY A 98 16.67 4.19 -10.43
CA GLY A 98 17.44 5.07 -9.55
C GLY A 98 16.64 6.22 -8.91
N SER A 99 15.36 6.39 -9.26
CA SER A 99 14.44 7.32 -8.58
C SER A 99 13.53 6.54 -7.64
N ASN A 100 13.96 6.35 -6.39
CA ASN A 100 13.27 5.48 -5.45
C ASN A 100 11.89 6.04 -5.05
N ILE A 101 10.96 5.13 -4.75
CA ILE A 101 9.61 5.43 -4.29
C ILE A 101 9.55 5.14 -2.79
N THR A 102 9.27 6.15 -1.98
CA THR A 102 9.08 6.00 -0.54
C THR A 102 7.64 5.60 -0.25
N LEU A 103 7.45 4.57 0.56
CA LEU A 103 6.15 4.08 1.02
C LEU A 103 6.02 4.24 2.53
N GLU A 104 4.95 4.91 2.95
CA GLU A 104 4.58 5.14 4.35
C GLU A 104 3.14 4.63 4.56
N VAL A 105 2.87 3.97 5.68
CA VAL A 105 1.53 3.45 6.03
C VAL A 105 1.04 4.06 7.33
N MET A 106 -0.27 4.27 7.42
CA MET A 106 -0.97 4.60 8.65
C MET A 106 -2.31 3.89 8.72
N ASN A 107 -2.71 3.54 9.95
CA ASN A 107 -4.03 3.04 10.28
C ASN A 107 -4.90 4.22 10.71
N GLN A 108 -6.05 4.38 10.07
CA GLN A 108 -7.09 5.31 10.48
C GLN A 108 -8.08 4.55 11.35
N THR A 109 -7.91 4.67 12.67
CA THR A 109 -8.75 3.98 13.65
C THR A 109 -8.90 4.81 14.92
N GLY A 110 -10.00 4.59 15.64
CA GLY A 110 -10.25 5.17 16.96
C GLY A 110 -9.67 4.36 18.14
N ASP A 111 -9.10 3.19 17.90
CA ASP A 111 -8.55 2.29 18.93
C ASP A 111 -7.19 1.70 18.47
N THR A 112 -6.53 0.87 19.29
CA THR A 112 -5.23 0.28 18.93
C THR A 112 -5.40 -0.80 17.85
N PRO A 113 -4.81 -0.66 16.65
CA PRO A 113 -4.88 -1.72 15.63
C PRO A 113 -4.19 -2.99 16.13
N VAL A 114 -4.80 -4.15 15.91
CA VAL A 114 -4.25 -5.45 16.33
C VAL A 114 -3.59 -6.14 15.14
N THR A 115 -2.26 -6.11 15.11
CA THR A 115 -1.33 -6.87 14.25
C THR A 115 -1.78 -7.10 12.80
N PRO A 116 -2.03 -6.04 12.02
CA PRO A 116 -2.39 -6.18 10.62
C PRO A 116 -1.16 -6.49 9.76
N ARG A 117 -1.33 -7.21 8.65
CA ARG A 117 -0.31 -7.34 7.60
C ARG A 117 -0.74 -6.60 6.35
N TYR A 118 0.14 -5.74 5.87
CA TYR A 118 -0.05 -4.95 4.66
C TYR A 118 0.96 -5.34 3.59
N GLN A 119 0.49 -5.41 2.35
CA GLN A 119 1.30 -5.66 1.17
C GLN A 119 0.93 -4.64 0.10
N VAL A 120 1.93 -3.97 -0.47
CA VAL A 120 1.76 -3.01 -1.56
C VAL A 120 2.39 -3.56 -2.82
N ILE A 121 1.58 -3.66 -3.88
CA ILE A 121 2.01 -4.13 -5.19
C ILE A 121 1.87 -2.98 -6.19
N GLY A 122 2.95 -2.67 -6.89
CA GLY A 122 2.95 -1.73 -8.01
C GLY A 122 2.69 -2.44 -9.32
N VAL A 123 1.89 -1.84 -10.20
CA VAL A 123 1.72 -2.27 -11.59
C VAL A 123 2.43 -1.25 -12.47
N PHE A 124 3.42 -1.73 -13.22
CA PHE A 124 4.33 -0.90 -14.01
C PHE A 124 4.17 -1.22 -15.50
N GLN A 125 4.43 -0.21 -16.33
CA GLN A 125 4.43 -0.30 -17.78
C GLN A 125 5.75 0.29 -18.31
N GLY A 126 6.52 -0.50 -19.06
CA GLY A 126 7.79 -0.12 -19.68
C GLY A 126 7.97 -0.64 -21.10
#